data_AF-A0A940KQ90-F1
#
_entry.id   AF-A0A940KQ90-F1
#
_cell.length_a   1.000
_cell.length_b   1.000
_cell.length_c   1.000
_cell.angle_alpha   90.00
_cell.angle_beta   90.00
_cell.angle_gamma   90.00
#
_symmetry.space_group_name_H-M   'P 1'
#
loop_
_entity.id
_entity.type
_entity.pdbx_description
1 polymer ?
#
loop_
_entity_poly.entity_id
_entity_poly.type
_entity_poly.pdbx_seq_one_letter_code
_entity_poly.pdbx_strand_id
1 'polypeptide(L)'
;MLHRFSFCVPFLLVACLVNAQRFGGTPPGVSWKQINTDTVRVIYPSGLDSQAQRVAALAHYQAAAKDASLGDQVHKINVVLQNQTTIANGYVGLGPYRSEFYMTPSLNNFNLGSLSWTDQLAIHEFRHVEQFNNFRNGWSKVFYRLFGEEGLALAVNAAVPDWFFEGDAVYNETVLSRQGRGRLPLFLNPYPALWNAGKKYSWMKLRNGSMKDFVPDHYNLGYLLVNYGYEKYGLDFWQKVTHDASAFKGLFYPFQKAIKKQTGLSYEDFRNAAFDYYRNNSSTVKASPEDGGSAALPLNKRVVKDQLYPYVISADSVVYLEKAYNRRPAFFIKDKDGVHSIGIRDISANDQYSYRNGKIVYAAYENDPRWRWRDYSVIKVLDIKDRSQKTITHKTKYFSPDISPSGDRVVT
;
A
#
# COMPACT_ATOMS: atom_id res chain seq x y z
N MET A 1 -5.02 -46.02 -58.09
CA MET A 1 -4.77 -44.70 -58.72
C MET A 1 -6.02 -43.86 -58.49
N LEU A 2 -5.87 -42.62 -57.98
CA LEU A 2 -6.93 -41.65 -57.60
C LEU A 2 -7.84 -42.11 -56.45
N HIS A 3 -8.28 -41.30 -55.49
CA HIS A 3 -7.99 -39.96 -54.96
C HIS A 3 -8.94 -39.83 -53.73
N ARG A 4 -8.57 -39.10 -52.67
CA ARG A 4 -9.30 -37.93 -52.14
C ARG A 4 -9.18 -37.71 -50.62
N PHE A 5 -8.51 -36.59 -50.32
CA PHE A 5 -8.89 -35.49 -49.42
C PHE A 5 -9.06 -35.71 -47.91
N SER A 6 -8.12 -35.06 -47.21
CA SER A 6 -8.24 -34.41 -45.90
C SER A 6 -9.60 -33.80 -45.60
N PHE A 7 -10.03 -33.92 -44.34
CA PHE A 7 -10.73 -32.85 -43.64
C PHE A 7 -10.25 -32.83 -42.18
N CYS A 8 -9.16 -32.10 -41.91
CA CYS A 8 -8.92 -31.55 -40.59
C CYS A 8 -9.99 -30.48 -40.37
N VAL A 9 -10.89 -30.72 -39.43
CA VAL A 9 -11.84 -29.70 -38.96
C VAL A 9 -11.04 -28.64 -38.19
N PRO A 10 -10.96 -27.38 -38.65
CA PRO A 10 -10.54 -26.31 -37.77
C PRO A 10 -11.74 -25.99 -36.89
N PHE A 11 -11.65 -26.27 -35.60
CA PHE A 11 -12.57 -25.73 -34.61
C PHE A 11 -12.27 -24.23 -34.50
N LEU A 12 -12.83 -23.46 -35.45
CA LEU A 12 -12.91 -22.01 -35.39
C LEU A 12 -13.80 -21.69 -34.19
N LEU A 13 -13.17 -21.31 -33.09
CA LEU A 13 -13.80 -20.64 -31.96
C LEU A 13 -14.45 -19.36 -32.48
N VAL A 14 -15.70 -19.45 -32.90
CA VAL A 14 -16.58 -18.29 -33.06
C VAL A 14 -16.91 -17.83 -31.64
N ALA A 15 -15.99 -17.05 -31.06
CA ALA A 15 -16.28 -16.28 -29.86
C ALA A 15 -17.25 -15.18 -30.27
N CYS A 16 -18.56 -15.44 -30.15
CA CYS A 16 -19.55 -14.37 -30.17
C CYS A 16 -19.16 -13.37 -29.09
N LEU A 17 -18.80 -12.14 -29.50
CA LEU A 17 -18.59 -11.01 -28.61
C LEU A 17 -19.96 -10.61 -28.05
N VAL A 18 -20.40 -11.33 -27.02
CA VAL A 18 -21.51 -10.88 -26.20
C VAL A 18 -21.01 -9.61 -25.50
N ASN A 19 -21.50 -8.46 -25.92
CA ASN A 19 -21.31 -7.21 -25.19
C ASN A 19 -22.11 -7.30 -23.90
N ALA A 20 -21.59 -8.03 -22.91
CA ALA A 20 -22.07 -7.91 -21.55
C ALA A 20 -21.96 -6.42 -21.18
N GLN A 21 -23.01 -5.86 -20.57
CA GLN A 21 -22.89 -4.56 -19.93
C GLN A 21 -21.75 -4.69 -18.91
N ARG A 22 -20.62 -4.05 -19.22
CA ARG A 22 -19.59 -3.81 -18.20
C ARG A 22 -20.21 -2.81 -17.24
N PHE A 23 -20.86 -3.35 -16.22
CA PHE A 23 -21.47 -2.54 -15.18
C PHE A 23 -20.36 -1.70 -14.55
N GLY A 24 -20.45 -0.38 -14.72
CA GLY A 24 -19.51 0.53 -14.13
C GLY A 24 -19.53 0.38 -12.61
N GLY A 25 -18.37 0.37 -11.96
CA GLY A 25 -18.31 0.33 -10.50
C GLY A 25 -18.85 1.61 -9.83
N THR A 26 -19.15 2.65 -10.61
CA THR A 26 -19.66 3.95 -10.16
C THR A 26 -21.13 4.17 -10.53
N PRO A 27 -21.92 4.88 -9.70
CA PRO A 27 -23.30 5.25 -10.01
C PRO A 27 -23.42 6.09 -11.29
N PRO A 28 -24.52 5.95 -12.07
CA PRO A 28 -24.68 6.65 -13.35
C PRO A 28 -24.85 8.17 -13.21
N GLY A 29 -25.20 8.66 -12.02
CA GLY A 29 -25.34 10.10 -11.74
C GLY A 29 -24.01 10.85 -11.55
N VAL A 30 -22.86 10.17 -11.63
CA VAL A 30 -21.56 10.84 -11.51
C VAL A 30 -21.26 11.62 -12.79
N SER A 31 -21.18 12.94 -12.67
CA SER A 31 -20.76 13.82 -13.77
C SER A 31 -19.23 13.83 -13.88
N TRP A 32 -18.70 13.24 -14.94
CA TRP A 32 -17.27 13.14 -15.20
C TRP A 32 -16.74 14.33 -16.01
N LYS A 33 -15.53 14.76 -15.67
CA LYS A 33 -14.71 15.72 -16.40
C LYS A 33 -13.37 15.08 -16.74
N GLN A 34 -12.61 15.70 -17.63
CA GLN A 34 -11.25 15.27 -17.93
C GLN A 34 -10.30 16.44 -18.16
N ILE A 35 -9.05 16.25 -17.75
CA ILE A 35 -7.90 17.04 -18.18
C ILE A 35 -7.04 16.11 -19.04
N ASN A 36 -6.78 16.52 -20.27
CA ASN A 36 -6.13 15.67 -21.27
C ASN A 36 -4.87 16.36 -21.79
N THR A 37 -3.71 15.76 -21.56
CA THR A 37 -2.40 16.32 -21.90
C THR A 37 -1.60 15.33 -22.75
N ASP A 38 -0.32 15.58 -23.05
CA ASP A 38 0.52 14.58 -23.75
C ASP A 38 0.93 13.40 -22.84
N THR A 39 0.99 13.62 -21.52
CA THR A 39 1.54 12.68 -20.53
C THR A 39 0.44 11.90 -19.82
N VAL A 40 -0.69 12.54 -19.50
CA VAL A 40 -1.80 11.88 -18.79
C VAL A 40 -3.16 12.32 -19.33
N ARG A 41 -4.17 11.48 -19.12
CA ARG A 41 -5.58 11.89 -19.14
C ARG A 41 -6.15 11.66 -17.75
N VAL A 42 -6.35 12.72 -17.00
CA VAL A 42 -6.98 12.65 -15.67
C VAL A 42 -8.50 12.72 -15.85
N ILE A 43 -9.21 11.67 -15.44
CA ILE A 43 -10.66 11.51 -15.51
C ILE A 43 -11.20 11.59 -14.09
N TYR A 44 -12.11 12.52 -13.81
CA TYR A 44 -12.50 12.83 -12.43
C TYR A 44 -13.96 13.29 -12.31
N PRO A 45 -14.66 12.99 -11.20
CA PRO A 45 -15.96 13.58 -10.88
C PRO A 45 -15.87 15.09 -10.72
N SER A 46 -16.90 15.82 -11.15
CA SER A 46 -17.02 17.27 -10.90
C SER A 46 -16.84 17.58 -9.41
N GLY A 47 -16.04 18.60 -9.08
CA GLY A 47 -15.69 18.98 -7.71
C GLY A 47 -14.26 18.60 -7.29
N LEU A 48 -13.58 17.72 -8.04
CA LEU A 48 -12.15 17.41 -7.84
C LEU A 48 -11.23 18.21 -8.76
N ASP A 49 -11.69 19.34 -9.32
CA ASP A 49 -11.01 20.10 -10.36
C ASP A 49 -9.57 20.51 -9.96
N SER A 50 -9.36 20.99 -8.73
CA SER A 50 -8.03 21.35 -8.21
C SER A 50 -7.11 20.14 -8.03
N GLN A 51 -7.64 19.02 -7.54
CA GLN A 51 -6.89 17.78 -7.39
C GLN A 51 -6.51 17.20 -8.75
N ALA A 52 -7.41 17.23 -9.72
CA ALA A 52 -7.13 16.76 -11.08
C ALA A 52 -6.05 17.60 -11.78
N GLN A 53 -6.09 18.94 -11.62
CA GLN A 53 -5.02 19.82 -12.10
C GLN A 53 -3.69 19.50 -11.42
N ARG A 54 -3.70 19.26 -10.10
CA ARG A 54 -2.50 18.92 -9.34
C ARG A 54 -1.88 17.59 -9.79
N VAL A 55 -2.70 16.56 -10.00
CA VAL A 55 -2.26 15.26 -10.54
C VAL A 55 -1.65 15.43 -11.92
N ALA A 56 -2.30 16.16 -12.84
CA ALA A 56 -1.77 16.41 -14.18
C ALA A 56 -0.42 17.13 -14.13
N ALA A 57 -0.31 18.19 -13.33
CA ALA A 57 0.91 18.97 -13.19
C ALA A 57 2.09 18.14 -12.64
N LEU A 58 1.85 17.33 -11.59
CA LEU A 58 2.89 16.48 -11.00
C LEU A 58 3.31 15.34 -11.92
N ALA A 59 2.37 14.75 -12.68
CA ALA A 59 2.69 13.74 -13.68
C ALA A 59 3.58 14.31 -14.80
N HIS A 60 3.24 15.50 -15.32
CA HIS A 60 4.08 16.19 -16.29
C HIS A 60 5.46 16.55 -15.76
N TYR A 61 5.52 17.06 -14.53
CA TYR A 61 6.78 17.40 -13.89
C TYR A 61 7.70 16.18 -13.79
N GLN A 62 7.17 15.04 -13.34
CA GLN A 62 7.92 13.78 -13.24
C GLN A 62 8.37 13.27 -14.61
N ALA A 63 7.46 13.22 -15.59
CA ALA A 63 7.80 12.78 -16.94
C ALA A 63 8.90 13.61 -17.62
N ALA A 64 9.03 14.89 -17.25
CA ALA A 64 10.07 15.79 -17.74
C ALA A 64 11.35 15.75 -16.88
N ALA A 65 11.26 15.33 -15.61
CA ALA A 65 12.39 15.25 -14.71
C ALA A 65 13.34 14.12 -15.12
N LYS A 66 14.66 14.37 -15.00
CA LYS A 66 15.70 13.39 -15.30
C LYS A 66 16.42 12.85 -14.08
N ASP A 67 16.10 13.38 -12.90
CA ASP A 67 16.69 12.94 -11.64
C ASP A 67 16.24 11.50 -11.34
N ALA A 68 17.20 10.60 -11.12
CA ALA A 68 16.93 9.17 -10.86
C ALA A 68 16.04 8.48 -11.93
N SER A 69 16.14 8.91 -13.20
CA SER A 69 15.38 8.37 -14.33
C SER A 69 15.62 6.87 -14.52
N LEU A 70 14.57 6.12 -14.90
CA LEU A 70 14.64 4.72 -15.33
C LEU A 70 14.77 4.57 -16.86
N GLY A 71 14.86 5.69 -17.57
CA GLY A 71 14.88 5.79 -19.03
C GLY A 71 13.90 6.85 -19.54
N ASP A 72 13.94 7.09 -20.85
CA ASP A 72 13.19 8.19 -21.48
C ASP A 72 11.80 7.79 -22.02
N GLN A 73 11.32 6.56 -21.74
CA GLN A 73 10.02 6.12 -22.25
C GLN A 73 8.87 6.68 -21.40
N VAL A 74 8.03 7.49 -22.03
CA VAL A 74 6.78 7.98 -21.45
C VAL A 74 5.64 7.63 -22.39
N HIS A 75 4.75 6.75 -21.95
CA HIS A 75 3.49 6.46 -22.62
C HIS A 75 2.35 7.06 -21.82
N LYS A 76 1.45 7.74 -22.53
CA LYS A 76 0.30 8.39 -21.93
C LYS A 76 -0.61 7.40 -21.22
N ILE A 77 -0.99 7.71 -19.99
CA ILE A 77 -1.88 6.88 -19.17
C ILE A 77 -3.18 7.60 -18.81
N ASN A 78 -4.27 6.83 -18.67
CA ASN A 78 -5.51 7.32 -18.07
C ASN A 78 -5.44 7.18 -16.56
N VAL A 79 -5.70 8.26 -15.81
CA VAL A 79 -5.75 8.28 -14.34
C VAL A 79 -7.17 8.60 -13.92
N VAL A 80 -7.85 7.69 -13.22
CA VAL A 80 -9.23 7.89 -12.74
C VAL A 80 -9.22 8.27 -11.27
N LEU A 81 -9.81 9.41 -10.91
CA LEU A 81 -9.94 9.83 -9.51
C LEU A 81 -11.28 9.35 -8.93
N GLN A 82 -11.22 8.43 -7.97
CA GLN A 82 -12.38 7.89 -7.26
C GLN A 82 -12.56 8.65 -5.93
N ASN A 83 -13.69 9.35 -5.72
CA ASN A 83 -13.97 10.08 -4.48
C ASN A 83 -15.04 9.46 -3.57
N GLN A 84 -15.66 8.35 -4.00
CA GLN A 84 -16.75 7.70 -3.29
C GLN A 84 -16.30 6.53 -2.41
N THR A 85 -15.01 6.19 -2.41
CA THR A 85 -14.42 5.20 -1.51
C THR A 85 -13.99 5.85 -0.19
N THR A 86 -13.88 5.09 0.90
CA THR A 86 -13.44 5.51 2.24
C THR A 86 -12.08 4.93 2.58
N ILE A 87 -11.57 4.02 1.75
CA ILE A 87 -10.26 3.41 1.88
C ILE A 87 -9.25 4.23 1.07
N ALA A 88 -8.12 4.56 1.68
CA ALA A 88 -7.00 5.18 1.01
C ALA A 88 -6.24 4.15 0.18
N ASN A 89 -6.11 4.40 -1.13
CA ASN A 89 -5.35 3.54 -2.04
C ASN A 89 -5.01 4.25 -3.36
N GLY A 90 -4.09 3.67 -4.11
CA GLY A 90 -3.75 4.00 -5.49
C GLY A 90 -3.19 2.75 -6.16
N TYR A 91 -3.30 2.67 -7.49
CA TYR A 91 -2.54 1.66 -8.24
C TYR A 91 -2.35 2.06 -9.69
N VAL A 92 -1.35 1.46 -10.34
CA VAL A 92 -1.18 1.39 -11.79
C VAL A 92 -1.35 -0.05 -12.25
N GLY A 93 -2.33 -0.29 -13.12
CA GLY A 93 -2.54 -1.57 -13.76
C GLY A 93 -2.03 -1.55 -15.20
N LEU A 94 -1.53 -2.69 -15.68
CA LEU A 94 -1.21 -2.90 -17.09
C LEU A 94 -2.41 -3.44 -17.86
N GLY A 95 -3.20 -4.38 -17.34
CA GLY A 95 -4.37 -4.94 -18.03
C GLY A 95 -5.71 -4.49 -17.42
N PRO A 96 -6.39 -3.44 -17.92
CA PRO A 96 -5.93 -2.49 -18.94
C PRO A 96 -5.01 -1.39 -18.40
N TYR A 97 -4.24 -0.73 -19.29
CA TYR A 97 -3.27 0.27 -18.86
C TYR A 97 -3.94 1.54 -18.36
N ARG A 98 -4.04 1.66 -17.04
CA ARG A 98 -4.65 2.78 -16.35
C ARG A 98 -4.19 2.85 -14.91
N SER A 99 -4.39 4.01 -14.31
CA SER A 99 -4.25 4.20 -12.88
C SER A 99 -5.58 4.61 -12.26
N GLU A 100 -5.82 4.21 -11.01
CA GLU A 100 -6.97 4.67 -10.23
C GLU A 100 -6.52 5.17 -8.86
N PHE A 101 -6.93 6.38 -8.50
CA PHE A 101 -6.58 7.04 -7.25
C PHE A 101 -7.81 7.12 -6.35
N TYR A 102 -7.71 6.62 -5.12
CA TYR A 102 -8.80 6.74 -4.15
C TYR A 102 -8.53 7.99 -3.32
N MET A 103 -9.34 9.02 -3.55
CA MET A 103 -9.05 10.37 -3.11
C MET A 103 -9.31 10.61 -1.62
N THR A 104 -9.78 9.59 -0.89
CA THR A 104 -9.87 9.63 0.57
C THR A 104 -8.50 9.36 1.17
N PRO A 105 -7.96 10.30 1.97
CA PRO A 105 -6.63 10.14 2.54
C PRO A 105 -6.60 9.04 3.61
N SER A 106 -5.40 8.50 3.86
CA SER A 106 -5.16 7.69 5.05
C SER A 106 -5.45 8.52 6.29
N LEU A 107 -6.16 7.92 7.25
CA LEU A 107 -6.48 8.55 8.53
C LEU A 107 -5.30 8.50 9.51
N ASN A 108 -4.28 7.69 9.22
CA ASN A 108 -3.06 7.62 9.99
C ASN A 108 -2.04 8.64 9.47
N ASN A 109 -1.98 9.80 10.12
CA ASN A 109 -1.05 10.89 9.78
C ASN A 109 0.43 10.50 9.97
N PHE A 110 0.75 9.45 10.73
CA PHE A 110 2.13 8.98 10.87
C PHE A 110 2.63 8.20 9.64
N ASN A 111 1.73 7.72 8.78
CA ASN A 111 2.09 7.00 7.55
C ASN A 111 2.33 7.93 6.35
N LEU A 112 1.56 9.01 6.25
CA LEU A 112 1.64 10.02 5.18
C LEU A 112 2.57 11.19 5.57
N GLY A 113 2.63 11.52 6.86
CA GLY A 113 3.22 12.75 7.34
C GLY A 113 2.30 13.96 7.08
N SER A 114 2.88 15.08 6.67
CA SER A 114 2.21 16.36 6.39
C SER A 114 2.02 16.63 4.88
N LEU A 115 2.33 15.65 4.02
CA LEU A 115 2.09 15.78 2.58
C LEU A 115 0.61 15.76 2.25
N SER A 116 0.24 16.45 1.16
CA SER A 116 -1.06 16.26 0.53
C SER A 116 -1.18 14.82 0.03
N TRP A 117 -2.30 14.15 0.34
CA TRP A 117 -2.59 12.81 -0.17
C TRP A 117 -2.62 12.76 -1.71
N THR A 118 -3.14 13.80 -2.36
CA THR A 118 -3.16 13.90 -3.82
C THR A 118 -1.74 13.99 -4.39
N ASP A 119 -0.85 14.72 -3.72
CA ASP A 119 0.54 14.84 -4.15
C ASP A 119 1.29 13.53 -3.94
N GLN A 120 1.09 12.86 -2.80
CA GLN A 120 1.72 11.56 -2.53
C GLN A 120 1.29 10.53 -3.58
N LEU A 121 -0.01 10.40 -3.86
CA LEU A 121 -0.50 9.48 -4.90
C LEU A 121 0.05 9.83 -6.28
N ALA A 122 0.01 11.11 -6.67
CA ALA A 122 0.51 11.51 -7.99
C ALA A 122 2.01 11.24 -8.16
N ILE A 123 2.82 11.38 -7.10
CA ILE A 123 4.25 11.11 -7.15
C ILE A 123 4.54 9.60 -7.11
N HIS A 124 3.85 8.88 -6.23
CA HIS A 124 4.07 7.44 -6.05
C HIS A 124 3.59 6.64 -7.26
N GLU A 125 2.33 6.82 -7.65
CA GLU A 125 1.73 6.01 -8.71
C GLU A 125 2.30 6.35 -10.07
N PHE A 126 2.64 7.62 -10.33
CA PHE A 126 3.30 7.97 -11.58
C PHE A 126 4.69 7.35 -11.70
N ARG A 127 5.37 7.06 -10.59
CA ARG A 127 6.62 6.28 -10.65
C ARG A 127 6.39 4.86 -11.19
N HIS A 128 5.27 4.22 -10.84
CA HIS A 128 4.92 2.93 -11.45
C HIS A 128 4.65 3.04 -12.96
N VAL A 129 4.10 4.16 -13.42
CA VAL A 129 3.93 4.47 -14.85
C VAL A 129 5.30 4.48 -15.56
N GLU A 130 6.28 5.18 -14.98
CA GLU A 130 7.66 5.24 -15.49
C GLU A 130 8.33 3.86 -15.49
N GLN A 131 8.16 3.09 -14.41
CA GLN A 131 8.66 1.72 -14.29
C GLN A 131 8.11 0.85 -15.41
N PHE A 132 6.78 0.77 -15.58
CA PHE A 132 6.19 -0.07 -16.63
C PHE A 132 6.56 0.36 -18.04
N ASN A 133 6.66 1.68 -18.31
CA ASN A 133 7.06 2.19 -19.61
C ASN A 133 8.50 1.82 -19.97
N ASN A 134 9.42 1.98 -19.02
CA ASN A 134 10.84 1.72 -19.26
C ASN A 134 11.20 0.23 -19.15
N PHE A 135 10.40 -0.57 -18.43
CA PHE A 135 10.58 -2.02 -18.36
C PHE A 135 9.99 -2.75 -19.55
N ARG A 136 9.37 -2.05 -20.50
CA ARG A 136 8.92 -2.58 -21.80
C ARG A 136 10.06 -2.55 -22.83
N ASN A 137 11.12 -3.31 -22.56
CA ASN A 137 12.31 -3.42 -23.41
C ASN A 137 12.69 -4.89 -23.66
N GLY A 138 13.66 -5.16 -24.54
CA GLY A 138 14.18 -6.52 -24.78
C GLY A 138 13.09 -7.61 -24.88
N TRP A 139 13.20 -8.66 -24.07
CA TRP A 139 12.22 -9.75 -24.03
C TRP A 139 10.86 -9.35 -23.47
N SER A 140 10.73 -8.51 -22.44
CA SER A 140 9.42 -8.08 -21.94
C SER A 140 8.60 -7.35 -23.02
N LYS A 141 9.27 -6.60 -23.91
CA LYS A 141 8.63 -5.98 -25.09
C LYS A 141 8.13 -7.02 -26.10
N VAL A 142 8.80 -8.16 -26.23
CA VAL A 142 8.32 -9.29 -27.06
C VAL A 142 7.05 -9.89 -26.44
N PHE A 143 7.05 -10.14 -25.13
CA PHE A 143 5.86 -10.61 -24.42
C PHE A 143 4.68 -9.63 -24.56
N TYR A 144 4.94 -8.32 -24.48
CA TYR A 144 3.92 -7.31 -24.76
C TYR A 144 3.33 -7.45 -26.18
N ARG A 145 4.17 -7.67 -27.20
CA ARG A 145 3.70 -7.81 -28.58
C ARG A 145 2.85 -9.07 -28.79
N LEU A 146 3.16 -10.15 -28.07
CA LEU A 146 2.47 -11.43 -28.21
C LEU A 146 1.18 -11.52 -27.39
N PHE A 147 1.18 -10.99 -26.17
CA PHE A 147 0.09 -11.18 -25.20
C PHE A 147 -0.44 -9.86 -24.63
N GLY A 148 -0.09 -8.73 -25.23
CA GLY A 148 -0.54 -7.41 -24.80
C GLY A 148 -0.02 -7.02 -23.42
N GLU A 149 -0.81 -6.22 -22.72
CA GLU A 149 -0.44 -5.68 -21.42
C GLU A 149 -0.29 -6.76 -20.33
N GLU A 150 -1.07 -7.84 -20.40
CA GLU A 150 -0.94 -8.99 -19.50
C GLU A 150 0.39 -9.73 -19.71
N GLY A 151 0.84 -9.84 -20.97
CA GLY A 151 2.16 -10.39 -21.29
C GLY A 151 3.29 -9.58 -20.68
N LEU A 152 3.18 -8.24 -20.77
CA LEU A 152 4.15 -7.34 -20.15
C LEU A 152 4.12 -7.48 -18.64
N ALA A 153 2.94 -7.52 -18.02
CA ALA A 153 2.79 -7.68 -16.58
C ALA A 153 3.46 -8.97 -16.09
N LEU A 154 3.21 -10.11 -16.76
CA LEU A 154 3.84 -11.38 -16.44
C LEU A 154 5.38 -11.30 -16.55
N ALA A 155 5.87 -10.79 -17.68
CA ALA A 155 7.30 -10.71 -17.95
C ALA A 155 8.03 -9.82 -16.94
N VAL A 156 7.47 -8.65 -16.63
CA VAL A 156 8.04 -7.69 -15.70
C VAL A 156 8.03 -8.22 -14.26
N ASN A 157 6.93 -8.83 -13.80
CA ASN A 157 6.84 -9.42 -12.45
C ASN A 157 7.72 -10.66 -12.28
N ALA A 158 8.01 -11.39 -13.37
CA ALA A 158 8.98 -12.50 -13.33
C ALA A 158 10.44 -12.01 -13.26
N ALA A 159 10.71 -10.81 -13.77
CA ALA A 159 12.05 -10.26 -13.87
C ALA A 159 12.44 -9.37 -12.69
N VAL A 160 11.53 -8.54 -12.18
CA VAL A 160 11.78 -7.50 -11.17
C VAL A 160 10.94 -7.79 -9.92
N PRO A 161 11.53 -7.79 -8.71
CA PRO A 161 10.79 -8.12 -7.49
C PRO A 161 9.86 -6.99 -7.04
N ASP A 162 8.72 -7.34 -6.43
CA ASP A 162 7.71 -6.40 -5.89
C ASP A 162 8.28 -5.27 -5.01
N TRP A 163 9.24 -5.58 -4.13
CA TRP A 163 9.86 -4.59 -3.26
C TRP A 163 10.58 -3.51 -4.05
N PHE A 164 11.08 -3.81 -5.26
CA PHE A 164 11.71 -2.79 -6.08
C PHE A 164 10.68 -1.76 -6.54
N PHE A 165 9.51 -2.20 -7.02
CA PHE A 165 8.44 -1.31 -7.48
C PHE A 165 8.07 -0.30 -6.40
N GLU A 166 7.74 -0.80 -5.22
CA GLU A 166 7.32 0.04 -4.10
C GLU A 166 8.47 0.84 -3.49
N GLY A 167 9.65 0.22 -3.35
CA GLY A 167 10.83 0.87 -2.78
C GLY A 167 11.31 2.06 -3.59
N ASP A 168 11.31 1.93 -4.92
CA ASP A 168 11.68 2.98 -5.85
C ASP A 168 10.60 4.07 -5.93
N ALA A 169 9.32 3.72 -5.83
CA ALA A 169 8.25 4.71 -5.70
C ALA A 169 8.32 5.50 -4.39
N VAL A 170 8.69 4.86 -3.27
CA VAL A 170 8.94 5.55 -1.99
C VAL A 170 10.21 6.42 -2.04
N TYR A 171 11.26 5.95 -2.72
CA TYR A 171 12.43 6.79 -2.97
C TYR A 171 12.05 8.04 -3.77
N ASN A 172 11.26 7.86 -4.83
CA ASN A 172 10.75 8.96 -5.66
C ASN A 172 9.92 9.98 -4.87
N GLU A 173 9.00 9.51 -4.01
CA GLU A 173 8.30 10.39 -3.04
C GLU A 173 9.26 11.20 -2.18
N THR A 174 10.34 10.56 -1.75
CA THR A 174 11.31 11.17 -0.84
C THR A 174 12.11 12.25 -1.56
N VAL A 175 12.60 12.00 -2.77
CA VAL A 175 13.39 13.02 -3.48
C VAL A 175 12.54 14.15 -4.06
N LEU A 176 11.30 13.89 -4.47
CA LEU A 176 10.43 14.89 -5.11
C LEU A 176 9.50 15.65 -4.16
N SER A 177 9.46 15.29 -2.88
CA SER A 177 8.64 15.98 -1.88
C SER A 177 9.43 16.43 -0.66
N ARG A 178 8.87 17.39 0.08
CA ARG A 178 9.49 17.95 1.30
C ARG A 178 9.63 16.95 2.45
N GLN A 179 8.90 15.84 2.43
CA GLN A 179 8.92 14.85 3.50
C GLN A 179 9.14 13.45 2.95
N GLY A 180 8.21 12.91 2.17
CA GLY A 180 8.23 11.52 1.68
C GLY A 180 8.30 10.48 2.79
N ARG A 181 7.87 9.25 2.51
CA ARG A 181 7.91 8.19 3.54
C ARG A 181 9.33 7.85 3.99
N GLY A 182 10.33 8.05 3.13
CA GLY A 182 11.75 7.87 3.44
C GLY A 182 12.33 8.82 4.49
N ARG A 183 11.57 9.82 4.98
CA ARG A 183 11.97 10.68 6.13
C ARG A 183 11.08 10.49 7.35
N LEU A 184 10.13 9.56 7.32
CA LEU A 184 9.22 9.31 8.44
C LEU A 184 9.85 8.31 9.42
N PRO A 185 9.96 8.64 10.73
CA PRO A 185 10.47 7.71 11.72
C PRO A 185 9.67 6.39 11.77
N LEU A 186 8.34 6.46 11.70
CA LEU A 186 7.49 5.26 11.71
C LEU A 186 7.81 4.32 10.52
N PHE A 187 8.20 4.87 9.38
CA PHE A 187 8.55 4.09 8.19
C PHE A 187 9.96 3.50 8.26
N LEU A 188 10.94 4.20 8.84
CA LEU A 188 12.33 3.73 8.89
C LEU A 188 12.64 2.86 10.12
N ASN A 189 11.91 3.01 11.22
CA ASN A 189 12.17 2.30 12.48
C ASN A 189 11.93 0.77 12.48
N PRO A 190 11.09 0.15 11.62
CA PRO A 190 10.81 -1.28 11.73
C PRO A 190 12.05 -2.19 11.67
N TYR A 191 13.01 -1.92 10.77
CA TYR A 191 14.25 -2.70 10.68
C TYR A 191 15.22 -2.46 11.85
N PRO A 192 15.52 -1.22 12.24
CA PRO A 192 16.25 -0.91 13.48
C PRO A 192 15.63 -1.59 14.72
N ALA A 193 14.30 -1.59 14.84
CA ALA A 193 13.60 -2.27 15.93
C ALA A 193 13.86 -3.78 15.92
N LEU A 194 13.83 -4.44 14.75
CA LEU A 194 14.17 -5.85 14.62
C LEU A 194 15.63 -6.14 15.04
N TRP A 195 16.58 -5.31 14.60
CA TRP A 195 18.00 -5.50 14.95
C TRP A 195 18.26 -5.26 16.44
N ASN A 196 17.67 -4.21 17.02
CA ASN A 196 17.75 -3.92 18.45
C ASN A 196 17.13 -5.04 19.30
N ALA A 197 16.05 -5.67 18.82
CA ALA A 197 15.45 -6.85 19.44
C ALA A 197 16.22 -8.16 19.19
N GLY A 198 17.41 -8.11 18.55
CA GLY A 198 18.26 -9.27 18.27
C GLY A 198 17.65 -10.25 17.28
N LYS A 199 16.68 -9.83 16.47
CA LYS A 199 15.98 -10.72 15.52
C LYS A 199 16.86 -11.00 14.30
N LYS A 200 17.08 -12.29 14.03
CA LYS A 200 17.86 -12.81 12.89
C LYS A 200 16.94 -13.57 11.93
N TYR A 201 16.16 -12.84 11.14
CA TYR A 201 15.26 -13.46 10.16
C TYR A 201 16.00 -13.80 8.87
N SER A 202 15.66 -14.94 8.26
CA SER A 202 16.18 -15.32 6.96
C SER A 202 15.70 -14.35 5.88
N TRP A 203 16.45 -14.24 4.78
CA TRP A 203 16.04 -13.41 3.65
C TRP A 203 14.63 -13.76 3.16
N MET A 204 14.31 -15.05 3.02
CA MET A 204 13.00 -15.47 2.51
C MET A 204 11.85 -15.04 3.41
N LYS A 205 12.10 -14.91 4.72
CA LYS A 205 11.11 -14.36 5.64
C LYS A 205 11.00 -12.83 5.50
N LEU A 206 12.11 -12.12 5.42
CA LEU A 206 12.10 -10.66 5.22
C LEU A 206 11.45 -10.27 3.89
N ARG A 207 11.67 -11.04 2.83
CA ARG A 207 11.12 -10.80 1.50
C ARG A 207 9.64 -11.16 1.38
N ASN A 208 9.20 -12.27 1.97
CA ASN A 208 7.83 -12.78 1.78
C ASN A 208 6.89 -12.50 2.97
N GLY A 209 7.39 -11.90 4.05
CA GLY A 209 6.64 -11.62 5.26
C GLY A 209 6.46 -12.83 6.19
N SER A 210 5.61 -12.67 7.21
CA SER A 210 5.26 -13.73 8.15
C SER A 210 3.89 -13.50 8.78
N MET A 211 3.09 -14.57 8.90
CA MET A 211 1.82 -14.56 9.64
C MET A 211 2.00 -14.85 11.14
N LYS A 212 3.25 -15.03 11.61
CA LYS A 212 3.55 -15.37 13.01
C LYS A 212 4.39 -14.29 13.68
N ASP A 213 5.39 -13.80 12.98
CA ASP A 213 6.32 -12.79 13.48
C ASP A 213 6.07 -11.46 12.79
N PHE A 214 6.34 -10.36 13.49
CA PHE A 214 6.35 -9.06 12.87
C PHE A 214 7.53 -8.98 11.88
N VAL A 215 7.23 -8.66 10.62
CA VAL A 215 8.20 -8.46 9.56
C VAL A 215 7.80 -7.18 8.83
N PRO A 216 8.69 -6.18 8.69
CA PRO A 216 8.44 -5.01 7.86
C PRO A 216 8.06 -5.43 6.44
N ASP A 217 7.19 -4.67 5.79
CA ASP A 217 6.67 -5.05 4.48
C ASP A 217 7.66 -4.73 3.34
N HIS A 218 7.21 -5.00 2.12
CA HIS A 218 8.00 -4.79 0.90
C HIS A 218 8.26 -3.31 0.59
N TYR A 219 7.48 -2.36 1.12
CA TYR A 219 7.79 -0.92 1.03
C TYR A 219 9.02 -0.60 1.87
N ASN A 220 9.02 -1.04 3.15
CA ASN A 220 10.16 -0.82 4.04
C ASN A 220 11.42 -1.50 3.49
N LEU A 221 11.32 -2.78 3.11
CA LEU A 221 12.43 -3.53 2.54
C LEU A 221 12.95 -2.84 1.28
N GLY A 222 12.02 -2.50 0.40
CA GLY A 222 12.31 -1.95 -0.90
C GLY A 222 13.04 -0.63 -0.82
N TYR A 223 12.53 0.30 -0.01
CA TYR A 223 13.14 1.61 0.16
C TYR A 223 14.58 1.50 0.65
N LEU A 224 14.87 0.63 1.64
CA LEU A 224 16.24 0.47 2.13
C LEU A 224 17.18 0.02 1.02
N LEU A 225 16.80 -1.02 0.27
CA LEU A 225 17.63 -1.55 -0.81
C LEU A 225 17.80 -0.54 -1.96
N VAL A 226 16.72 0.10 -2.38
CA VAL A 226 16.72 1.09 -3.47
C VAL A 226 17.54 2.31 -3.10
N ASN A 227 17.28 2.91 -1.94
CA ASN A 227 18.02 4.07 -1.47
C ASN A 227 19.52 3.74 -1.31
N TYR A 228 19.87 2.57 -0.76
CA TYR A 228 21.28 2.13 -0.72
C TYR A 228 21.92 2.03 -2.12
N GLY A 229 21.17 1.49 -3.09
CA GLY A 229 21.63 1.41 -4.48
C GLY A 229 21.95 2.77 -5.08
N TYR A 230 21.06 3.75 -4.90
CA TYR A 230 21.27 5.12 -5.35
C TYR A 230 22.46 5.78 -4.65
N GLU A 231 22.51 5.70 -3.31
CA GLU A 231 23.56 6.31 -2.49
C GLU A 231 24.96 5.74 -2.80
N LYS A 232 25.05 4.43 -3.06
CA LYS A 232 26.35 3.75 -3.23
C LYS A 232 26.85 3.73 -4.67
N TYR A 233 25.94 3.64 -5.64
CA TYR A 233 26.30 3.37 -7.05
C TYR A 233 25.84 4.46 -8.02
N GLY A 234 25.16 5.52 -7.55
CA GLY A 234 24.76 6.67 -8.36
C GLY A 234 23.35 6.58 -8.93
N LEU A 235 22.87 7.72 -9.47
CA LEU A 235 21.49 7.90 -9.94
C LEU A 235 21.12 7.06 -11.16
N ASP A 236 22.08 6.58 -11.93
CA ASP A 236 21.85 5.73 -13.12
C ASP A 236 21.90 4.22 -12.80
N PHE A 237 22.18 3.84 -11.55
CA PHE A 237 22.32 2.46 -11.13
C PHE A 237 21.05 1.64 -11.40
N TRP A 238 19.91 2.11 -10.90
CA TRP A 238 18.65 1.38 -11.02
C TRP A 238 18.10 1.36 -12.45
N GLN A 239 18.37 2.38 -13.26
CA GLN A 239 18.12 2.34 -14.70
C GLN A 239 18.85 1.15 -15.32
N LYS A 240 20.17 1.01 -15.09
CA LYS A 240 20.97 -0.07 -15.67
C LYS A 240 20.53 -1.45 -15.18
N VAL A 241 20.26 -1.59 -13.88
CA VAL A 241 19.82 -2.86 -13.28
C VAL A 241 18.47 -3.29 -13.86
N THR A 242 17.47 -2.41 -13.82
CA THR A 242 16.12 -2.73 -14.26
C THR A 242 16.03 -2.90 -15.78
N HIS A 243 16.78 -2.12 -16.56
CA HIS A 243 16.87 -2.28 -18.00
C HIS A 243 17.40 -3.66 -18.39
N ASP A 244 18.46 -4.14 -17.73
CA ASP A 244 19.00 -5.49 -17.99
C ASP A 244 18.07 -6.60 -17.47
N ALA A 245 17.44 -6.38 -16.30
CA ALA A 245 16.53 -7.33 -15.69
C ALA A 245 15.28 -7.57 -16.57
N SER A 246 14.58 -6.50 -16.93
CA SER A 246 13.35 -6.54 -17.75
C SER A 246 13.59 -6.98 -19.20
N ALA A 247 14.82 -6.77 -19.72
CA ALA A 247 15.26 -7.37 -20.97
C ALA A 247 15.61 -8.87 -20.87
N PHE A 248 15.50 -9.48 -19.68
CA PHE A 248 15.92 -10.85 -19.36
C PHE A 248 17.38 -11.13 -19.75
N LYS A 249 18.29 -10.15 -19.58
CA LYS A 249 19.72 -10.38 -19.78
C LYS A 249 20.23 -11.28 -18.67
N GLY A 250 20.43 -12.54 -19.01
CA GLY A 250 20.70 -13.59 -18.04
C GLY A 250 19.47 -14.41 -17.64
N LEU A 251 18.43 -14.51 -18.49
CA LEU A 251 17.28 -15.43 -18.45
C LEU A 251 16.78 -15.86 -17.05
N PHE A 252 17.50 -16.77 -16.37
CA PHE A 252 17.25 -17.15 -14.97
C PHE A 252 17.87 -16.16 -13.98
N TYR A 253 17.03 -15.63 -13.09
CA TYR A 253 17.41 -14.62 -12.08
C TYR A 253 18.01 -13.34 -12.69
N PRO A 254 17.30 -12.69 -13.64
CA PRO A 254 17.86 -11.59 -14.42
C PRO A 254 18.15 -10.37 -13.54
N PHE A 255 17.34 -10.07 -12.53
CA PHE A 255 17.61 -8.99 -11.56
C PHE A 255 18.89 -9.22 -10.76
N GLN A 256 19.08 -10.43 -10.23
CA GLN A 256 20.25 -10.77 -9.43
C GLN A 256 21.53 -10.71 -10.26
N LYS A 257 21.47 -11.17 -11.52
CA LYS A 257 22.58 -11.04 -12.47
C LYS A 257 22.86 -9.59 -12.84
N ALA A 258 21.84 -8.77 -13.00
CA ALA A 258 21.99 -7.35 -13.25
C ALA A 258 22.66 -6.63 -12.07
N ILE A 259 22.24 -6.91 -10.82
CA ILE A 259 22.93 -6.41 -9.61
C ILE A 259 24.40 -6.81 -9.63
N LYS A 260 24.71 -8.08 -9.87
CA LYS A 260 26.10 -8.56 -9.92
C LYS A 260 26.92 -7.88 -11.00
N LYS A 261 26.33 -7.66 -12.17
CA LYS A 261 27.00 -6.95 -13.27
C LYS A 261 27.32 -5.49 -12.92
N GLN A 262 26.38 -4.77 -12.30
CA GLN A 262 26.54 -3.35 -12.03
C GLN A 262 27.38 -3.05 -10.76
N THR A 263 27.40 -3.98 -9.80
CA THR A 263 28.08 -3.77 -8.50
C THR A 263 29.34 -4.62 -8.32
N GLY A 264 29.50 -5.70 -9.08
CA GLY A 264 30.49 -6.76 -8.84
C GLY A 264 30.13 -7.72 -7.70
N LEU A 265 29.11 -7.42 -6.89
CA LEU A 265 28.73 -8.21 -5.71
C LEU A 265 27.75 -9.32 -6.07
N SER A 266 27.74 -10.41 -5.31
CA SER A 266 26.60 -11.32 -5.37
C SER A 266 25.34 -10.59 -4.89
N TYR A 267 24.15 -11.06 -5.28
CA TYR A 267 22.90 -10.48 -4.79
C TYR A 267 22.77 -10.62 -3.26
N GLU A 268 23.34 -11.67 -2.68
CA GLU A 268 23.39 -11.83 -1.24
C GLU A 268 24.25 -10.75 -0.58
N ASP A 269 25.47 -10.55 -1.07
CA ASP A 269 26.41 -9.56 -0.56
C ASP A 269 25.87 -8.14 -0.71
N PHE A 270 25.22 -7.82 -1.83
CA PHE A 270 24.57 -6.51 -2.03
C PHE A 270 23.52 -6.22 -0.95
N ARG A 271 22.63 -7.18 -0.64
CA ARG A 271 21.59 -6.98 0.38
C ARG A 271 22.18 -6.93 1.79
N ASN A 272 23.18 -7.75 2.07
CA ASN A 272 23.87 -7.72 3.35
C ASN A 272 24.56 -6.37 3.56
N ALA A 273 25.26 -5.87 2.54
CA ALA A 273 25.88 -4.55 2.57
C ALA A 273 24.85 -3.42 2.75
N ALA A 274 23.69 -3.51 2.10
CA ALA A 274 22.60 -2.56 2.32
C ALA A 274 22.06 -2.61 3.77
N PHE A 275 21.81 -3.80 4.32
CA PHE A 275 21.37 -3.91 5.71
C PHE A 275 22.42 -3.44 6.70
N ASP A 276 23.70 -3.73 6.46
CA ASP A 276 24.79 -3.30 7.32
C ASP A 276 24.97 -1.78 7.27
N TYR A 277 24.79 -1.14 6.11
CA TYR A 277 24.76 0.33 5.98
C TYR A 277 23.73 0.97 6.93
N TYR A 278 22.48 0.49 6.91
CA TYR A 278 21.45 1.03 7.81
C TYR A 278 21.65 0.61 9.26
N ARG A 279 22.11 -0.61 9.53
CA ARG A 279 22.38 -1.08 10.89
C ARG A 279 23.44 -0.22 11.56
N ASN A 280 24.50 0.13 10.83
CA ASN A 280 25.60 0.96 11.34
C ASN A 280 25.20 2.43 11.51
N ASN A 281 24.27 2.92 10.67
CA ASN A 281 23.78 4.30 10.74
C ASN A 281 22.59 4.48 11.72
N SER A 282 22.01 3.38 12.21
CA SER A 282 20.94 3.44 13.20
C SER A 282 21.54 3.60 14.59
N SER A 283 21.27 4.73 15.24
CA SER A 283 21.60 4.90 16.66
C SER A 283 20.87 3.82 17.47
N THR A 284 21.64 3.03 18.22
CA THR A 284 21.08 2.07 19.18
C THR A 284 20.42 2.85 20.30
N VAL A 285 19.12 3.05 20.21
CA VAL A 285 18.33 3.44 21.37
C VAL A 285 18.28 2.22 22.28
N LYS A 286 19.25 2.11 23.19
CA LYS A 286 19.09 1.23 24.34
C LYS A 286 17.89 1.77 25.10
N ALA A 287 16.76 1.09 25.00
CA ALA A 287 15.64 1.36 25.89
C ALA A 287 16.19 1.24 27.32
N SER A 288 16.31 2.36 28.02
CA SER A 288 16.63 2.30 29.44
C SER A 288 15.45 1.60 30.11
N PRO A 289 15.68 0.56 30.93
CA PRO A 289 14.62 -0.04 31.75
C PRO A 289 13.89 0.99 32.62
N GLU A 290 14.52 2.15 32.86
CA GLU A 290 14.00 3.24 33.69
C GLU A 290 13.14 4.27 32.92
N ASP A 291 13.24 4.34 31.59
CA ASP A 291 12.47 5.30 30.78
C ASP A 291 11.10 4.75 30.34
N GLY A 292 10.90 3.43 30.46
CA GLY A 292 9.64 2.76 30.19
C GLY A 292 9.00 2.31 31.49
N GLY A 293 7.94 3.00 31.93
CA GLY A 293 7.07 2.45 32.98
C GLY A 293 6.72 0.99 32.69
N SER A 294 6.53 0.18 33.73
CA SER A 294 6.16 -1.23 33.57
C SER A 294 4.98 -1.34 32.59
N ALA A 295 5.13 -2.15 31.54
CA ALA A 295 4.08 -2.31 30.55
C ALA A 295 2.79 -2.72 31.26
N ALA A 296 1.71 -1.95 31.06
CA ALA A 296 0.43 -2.17 31.72
C ALA A 296 -0.16 -3.57 31.44
N LEU A 297 0.31 -4.22 30.39
CA LEU A 297 -0.06 -5.57 29.99
C LEU A 297 1.20 -6.45 29.85
N PRO A 298 1.13 -7.73 30.24
CA PRO A 298 2.29 -8.62 30.17
C PRO A 298 2.72 -8.85 28.72
N LEU A 299 4.03 -8.83 28.48
CA LEU A 299 4.62 -9.05 27.16
C LEU A 299 4.22 -10.43 26.61
N ASN A 300 3.53 -10.45 25.48
CA ASN A 300 3.26 -11.69 24.75
C ASN A 300 4.39 -12.04 23.79
N LYS A 301 5.11 -13.13 24.06
CA LYS A 301 6.21 -13.61 23.20
C LYS A 301 5.78 -14.59 22.10
N ARG A 302 4.51 -15.02 22.08
CA ARG A 302 4.01 -16.07 21.18
C ARG A 302 3.28 -15.53 19.95
N VAL A 303 2.54 -14.44 20.13
CA VAL A 303 1.68 -13.85 19.08
C VAL A 303 1.91 -12.34 19.07
N VAL A 304 2.09 -11.78 17.87
CA VAL A 304 2.11 -10.33 17.66
C VAL A 304 0.74 -9.76 17.98
N LYS A 305 0.71 -8.80 18.89
CA LYS A 305 -0.50 -8.13 19.37
C LYS A 305 -0.28 -6.63 19.41
N ASP A 306 -1.21 -5.90 18.83
CA ASP A 306 -1.31 -4.45 18.98
C ASP A 306 -2.44 -4.15 19.96
N GLN A 307 -2.11 -3.46 21.05
CA GLN A 307 -3.06 -3.06 22.09
C GLN A 307 -3.20 -1.54 22.02
N LEU A 308 -4.30 -1.10 21.42
CA LEU A 308 -4.45 0.24 20.88
C LEU A 308 -5.51 1.05 21.64
N TYR A 309 -5.24 2.35 21.76
CA TYR A 309 -6.14 3.36 22.33
C TYR A 309 -6.78 2.95 23.67
N PRO A 310 -5.99 2.73 24.74
CA PRO A 310 -6.52 2.38 26.04
C PRO A 310 -7.31 3.53 26.69
N TYR A 311 -8.45 3.23 27.31
CA TYR A 311 -9.21 4.15 28.17
C TYR A 311 -9.31 3.56 29.58
N VAL A 312 -8.93 4.33 30.59
CA VAL A 312 -9.14 3.97 32.01
C VAL A 312 -10.62 4.13 32.33
N ILE A 313 -11.26 3.07 32.83
CA ILE A 313 -12.72 3.06 33.10
C ILE A 313 -13.05 2.92 34.59
N SER A 314 -12.10 2.47 35.41
CA SER A 314 -12.15 2.47 36.88
C SER A 314 -10.72 2.56 37.43
N ALA A 315 -10.56 2.50 38.77
CA ALA A 315 -9.25 2.46 39.43
C ALA A 315 -8.37 1.27 39.00
N ASP A 316 -8.98 0.16 38.57
CA ASP A 316 -8.30 -1.10 38.26
C ASP A 316 -8.60 -1.66 36.87
N SER A 317 -9.38 -0.94 36.06
CA SER A 317 -9.86 -1.44 34.76
C SER A 317 -9.56 -0.50 33.59
N VAL A 318 -9.13 -1.09 32.48
CA VAL A 318 -8.84 -0.41 31.21
C VAL A 318 -9.55 -1.12 30.06
N VAL A 319 -10.24 -0.36 29.22
CA VAL A 319 -10.76 -0.85 27.93
C VAL A 319 -9.80 -0.51 26.80
N TYR A 320 -9.58 -1.43 25.87
CA TYR A 320 -8.68 -1.23 24.73
C TYR A 320 -9.12 -2.04 23.51
N LEU A 321 -8.67 -1.62 22.33
CA LEU A 321 -8.77 -2.41 21.09
C LEU A 321 -7.56 -3.34 21.01
N GLU A 322 -7.77 -4.64 20.77
CA GLU A 322 -6.67 -5.55 20.45
C GLU A 322 -6.76 -6.05 19.01
N LYS A 323 -5.65 -5.97 18.28
CA LYS A 323 -5.41 -6.67 17.01
C LYS A 323 -4.37 -7.75 17.25
N ALA A 324 -4.55 -8.93 16.67
CA ALA A 324 -3.60 -10.02 16.81
C ALA A 324 -3.56 -10.86 15.54
N TYR A 325 -2.40 -11.46 15.24
CA TYR A 325 -2.24 -12.24 14.00
C TYR A 325 -3.08 -13.51 13.93
N ASN A 326 -3.62 -13.98 15.06
CA ASN A 326 -4.39 -15.22 15.15
C ASN A 326 -5.88 -15.02 15.47
N ARG A 327 -6.38 -13.78 15.52
CA ARG A 327 -7.81 -13.50 15.75
C ARG A 327 -8.25 -12.17 15.17
N ARG A 328 -9.55 -12.03 14.90
CA ARG A 328 -10.14 -10.77 14.46
C ARG A 328 -9.98 -9.68 15.53
N PRO A 329 -9.84 -8.40 15.13
CA PRO A 329 -9.80 -7.28 16.08
C PRO A 329 -11.03 -7.26 16.98
N ALA A 330 -10.82 -7.04 18.28
CA ALA A 330 -11.90 -7.05 19.28
C ALA A 330 -11.60 -6.08 20.41
N PHE A 331 -12.65 -5.60 21.07
CA PHE A 331 -12.53 -4.79 22.29
C PHE A 331 -12.38 -5.68 23.52
N PHE A 332 -11.47 -5.30 24.41
CA PHE A 332 -11.17 -6.02 25.64
C PHE A 332 -11.21 -5.10 26.85
N ILE A 333 -11.50 -5.66 28.01
CA ILE A 333 -11.29 -5.03 29.32
C ILE A 333 -10.19 -5.81 30.02
N LYS A 334 -9.16 -5.11 30.50
CA LYS A 334 -8.21 -5.64 31.48
C LYS A 334 -8.62 -5.11 32.84
N ASP A 335 -8.87 -6.00 33.79
CA ASP A 335 -9.10 -5.69 35.21
C ASP A 335 -8.20 -6.54 36.13
N LYS A 336 -8.44 -6.50 37.43
CA LYS A 336 -7.73 -7.32 38.44
C LYS A 336 -7.89 -8.83 38.22
N ASP A 337 -9.02 -9.27 37.69
CA ASP A 337 -9.38 -10.68 37.54
C ASP A 337 -8.86 -11.26 36.22
N GLY A 338 -8.59 -10.43 35.22
CA GLY A 338 -8.05 -10.92 33.96
C GLY A 338 -8.25 -9.99 32.77
N VAL A 339 -8.23 -10.58 31.58
CA VAL A 339 -8.56 -9.93 30.31
C VAL A 339 -9.84 -10.54 29.79
N HIS A 340 -10.86 -9.71 29.58
CA HIS A 340 -12.20 -10.12 29.18
C HIS A 340 -12.54 -9.56 27.81
N SER A 341 -13.07 -10.39 26.91
CA SER A 341 -13.53 -9.94 25.59
C SER A 341 -14.90 -9.29 25.71
N ILE A 342 -15.05 -8.08 25.17
CA ILE A 342 -16.35 -7.42 25.02
C ILE A 342 -17.04 -7.93 23.75
N GLY A 343 -16.36 -7.84 22.61
CA GLY A 343 -16.93 -8.19 21.31
C GLY A 343 -15.97 -7.95 20.15
N ILE A 344 -16.21 -8.65 19.04
CA ILE A 344 -15.44 -8.49 17.81
C ILE A 344 -15.82 -7.15 17.18
N ARG A 345 -14.81 -6.38 16.75
CA ARG A 345 -15.00 -5.11 16.06
C ARG A 345 -15.32 -5.35 14.58
N ASP A 346 -16.23 -4.56 14.04
CA ASP A 346 -16.44 -4.49 12.60
C ASP A 346 -15.15 -4.08 11.85
N ILE A 347 -15.10 -4.37 10.55
CA ILE A 347 -14.03 -3.89 9.67
C ILE A 347 -14.04 -2.36 9.69
N SER A 348 -12.87 -1.73 9.71
CA SER A 348 -12.76 -0.27 9.70
C SER A 348 -11.45 0.17 9.06
N ALA A 349 -11.48 1.33 8.42
CA ALA A 349 -10.29 2.03 7.94
C ALA A 349 -9.53 2.76 9.04
N ASN A 350 -10.12 2.92 10.24
CA ASN A 350 -9.48 3.55 11.40
C ASN A 350 -9.50 2.60 12.60
N ASP A 351 -8.41 2.54 13.34
CA ASP A 351 -8.32 1.78 14.60
C ASP A 351 -8.76 2.64 15.81
N GLN A 352 -8.81 3.96 15.69
CA GLN A 352 -9.26 4.86 16.75
C GLN A 352 -10.75 4.69 17.08
N TYR A 353 -11.06 4.72 18.37
CA TYR A 353 -12.40 4.71 18.92
C TYR A 353 -12.46 5.64 20.14
N SER A 354 -13.67 6.03 20.54
CA SER A 354 -13.91 6.76 21.78
C SER A 354 -14.71 5.94 22.78
N TYR A 355 -14.50 6.22 24.08
CA TYR A 355 -15.22 5.59 25.16
C TYR A 355 -15.73 6.62 26.19
N ARG A 356 -17.02 6.57 26.52
CA ARG A 356 -17.64 7.28 27.65
C ARG A 356 -18.82 6.49 28.21
N ASN A 357 -18.97 6.51 29.54
CA ASN A 357 -20.15 6.01 30.25
C ASN A 357 -20.64 4.63 29.77
N GLY A 358 -19.73 3.66 29.71
CA GLY A 358 -20.05 2.28 29.27
C GLY A 358 -20.24 2.09 27.76
N LYS A 359 -20.08 3.13 26.94
CA LYS A 359 -20.26 3.07 25.49
C LYS A 359 -18.96 3.28 24.75
N ILE A 360 -18.67 2.37 23.84
CA ILE A 360 -17.62 2.46 22.83
C ILE A 360 -18.24 2.98 21.55
N VAL A 361 -17.67 4.02 20.95
CA VAL A 361 -18.12 4.58 19.67
C VAL A 361 -16.96 4.53 18.69
N TYR A 362 -17.22 3.99 17.49
CA TYR A 362 -16.19 3.79 16.48
C TYR A 362 -16.76 3.84 15.07
N ALA A 363 -15.89 4.12 14.09
CA ALA A 363 -16.22 4.08 12.67
C ALA A 363 -16.09 2.64 12.14
N ALA A 364 -17.04 2.21 11.30
CA ALA A 364 -17.08 0.91 10.66
C ALA A 364 -17.28 1.04 9.15
N TYR A 365 -16.62 0.17 8.40
CA TYR A 365 -16.73 0.07 6.95
C TYR A 365 -18.03 -0.65 6.55
N GLU A 366 -18.74 -0.08 5.59
CA GLU A 366 -19.88 -0.70 4.92
C GLU A 366 -19.74 -0.57 3.40
N ASN A 367 -19.94 -1.66 2.67
CA ASN A 367 -19.93 -1.62 1.21
C ASN A 367 -21.26 -1.13 0.65
N ASP A 368 -21.24 -0.45 -0.49
CA ASP A 368 -22.46 -0.32 -1.29
C ASP A 368 -22.80 -1.70 -1.92
N PRO A 369 -24.07 -2.15 -1.84
CA PRO A 369 -24.44 -3.46 -2.37
C PRO A 369 -24.37 -3.56 -3.90
N ARG A 370 -24.34 -2.42 -4.61
CA ARG A 370 -24.38 -2.37 -6.07
C ARG A 370 -23.11 -1.79 -6.70
N TRP A 371 -22.52 -0.76 -6.10
CA TRP A 371 -21.46 0.04 -6.74
C TRP A 371 -20.10 -0.21 -6.10
N ARG A 372 -19.21 -0.91 -6.80
CA ARG A 372 -17.87 -1.28 -6.29
C ARG A 372 -16.98 -0.11 -5.88
N TRP A 373 -17.14 1.06 -6.51
CA TRP A 373 -16.36 2.27 -6.25
C TRP A 373 -17.04 3.23 -5.26
N ARG A 374 -18.09 2.74 -4.59
CA ARG A 374 -18.74 3.46 -3.51
C ARG A 374 -18.82 2.57 -2.29
N ASP A 375 -18.33 3.09 -1.18
CA ASP A 375 -18.44 2.46 0.12
C ASP A 375 -18.68 3.57 1.15
N TYR A 376 -18.85 3.17 2.41
CA TYR A 376 -19.28 4.05 3.47
C TYR A 376 -18.46 3.79 4.74
N SER A 377 -18.33 4.85 5.53
CA SER A 377 -17.84 4.78 6.90
C SER A 377 -18.95 5.28 7.82
N VAL A 378 -19.53 4.34 8.55
CA VAL A 378 -20.67 4.55 9.45
C VAL A 378 -20.23 4.52 10.91
N ILE A 379 -21.01 5.13 11.79
CA ILE A 379 -20.71 5.11 13.22
C ILE A 379 -21.52 4.02 13.89
N LYS A 380 -20.84 3.24 14.72
CA LYS A 380 -21.42 2.21 15.58
C LYS A 380 -21.16 2.54 17.04
N VAL A 381 -22.14 2.21 17.87
CA VAL A 381 -22.07 2.30 19.33
C VAL A 381 -22.20 0.89 19.90
N LEU A 382 -21.25 0.50 20.75
CA LEU A 382 -21.23 -0.75 21.49
C LEU A 382 -21.34 -0.44 22.99
N ASP A 383 -22.38 -0.97 23.64
CA ASP A 383 -22.51 -0.90 25.10
C ASP A 383 -21.74 -2.07 25.73
N ILE A 384 -20.82 -1.79 26.65
CA ILE A 384 -19.96 -2.82 27.24
C ILE A 384 -20.68 -3.70 28.26
N LYS A 385 -21.82 -3.24 28.82
CA LYS A 385 -22.54 -3.94 29.89
C LYS A 385 -23.36 -5.09 29.33
N ASP A 386 -24.17 -4.81 28.31
CA ASP A 386 -25.04 -5.81 27.67
C ASP A 386 -24.47 -6.35 26.34
N ARG A 387 -23.34 -5.78 25.88
CA ARG A 387 -22.66 -6.12 24.62
C ARG A 387 -23.52 -5.85 23.38
N SER A 388 -24.55 -5.02 23.50
CA SER A 388 -25.40 -4.63 22.39
C SER A 388 -24.67 -3.64 21.49
N GLN A 389 -24.81 -3.83 20.19
CA GLN A 389 -24.22 -2.96 19.17
C GLN A 389 -25.31 -2.37 18.29
N LYS A 390 -25.21 -1.07 18.01
CA LYS A 390 -26.13 -0.33 17.14
C LYS A 390 -25.36 0.51 16.12
N THR A 391 -25.77 0.44 14.87
CA THR A 391 -25.35 1.40 13.84
C THR A 391 -26.23 2.65 13.96
N ILE A 392 -25.62 3.83 14.11
CA ILE A 392 -26.34 5.09 14.33
C ILE A 392 -26.28 6.03 13.13
N THR A 393 -25.48 5.73 12.11
CA THR A 393 -25.45 6.46 10.84
C THR A 393 -25.46 5.50 9.66
N HIS A 394 -25.97 5.94 8.50
CA HIS A 394 -26.06 5.10 7.30
C HIS A 394 -25.66 5.89 6.06
N LYS A 395 -24.94 5.25 5.14
CA LYS A 395 -24.47 5.87 3.90
C LYS A 395 -23.66 7.16 4.13
N THR A 396 -22.86 7.16 5.19
CA THR A 396 -22.02 8.30 5.60
C THR A 396 -20.55 8.08 5.26
N LYS A 397 -19.74 9.12 5.47
CA LYS A 397 -18.28 9.08 5.33
C LYS A 397 -17.65 9.70 6.58
N TYR A 398 -18.07 9.20 7.74
CA TYR A 398 -17.66 9.70 9.06
C TYR A 398 -16.50 8.90 9.60
N PHE A 399 -15.58 9.58 10.28
CA PHE A 399 -14.35 9.00 10.81
C PHE A 399 -14.14 9.51 12.24
N SER A 400 -13.30 8.82 13.01
CA SER A 400 -12.82 9.28 14.33
C SER A 400 -13.91 9.88 15.25
N PRO A 401 -15.02 9.17 15.50
CA PRO A 401 -16.11 9.71 16.30
C PRO A 401 -15.70 9.95 17.76
N ASP A 402 -16.32 10.92 18.40
CA ASP A 402 -16.26 11.09 19.85
C ASP A 402 -17.66 11.13 20.46
N ILE A 403 -17.76 10.78 21.74
CA ILE A 403 -19.03 10.67 22.47
C ILE A 403 -19.01 11.61 23.68
N SER A 404 -20.10 12.34 23.85
CA SER A 404 -20.31 13.27 24.97
C SER A 404 -20.18 12.57 26.34
N PRO A 405 -19.84 13.30 27.42
CA PRO A 405 -19.74 12.72 28.76
C PRO A 405 -21.00 12.00 29.25
N SER A 406 -22.19 12.52 28.89
CA SER A 406 -23.50 11.91 29.16
C SER A 406 -23.74 10.62 28.38
N GLY A 407 -23.06 10.44 27.24
CA GLY A 407 -23.20 9.28 26.37
C GLY A 407 -24.43 9.29 25.47
N ASP A 408 -25.06 10.45 25.29
CA ASP A 408 -26.30 10.65 24.51
C ASP A 408 -26.06 11.35 23.15
N ARG A 409 -24.92 12.01 22.98
CA ARG A 409 -24.51 12.68 21.74
C ARG A 409 -23.17 12.15 21.22
N VAL A 410 -23.09 12.02 19.90
CA VAL A 410 -21.88 11.63 19.16
C VAL A 410 -21.54 12.74 18.16
N VAL A 411 -20.26 13.07 18.04
CA VAL A 411 -19.69 13.96 17.03
C VAL A 411 -18.73 13.18 16.14
N THR A 412 -18.54 13.61 14.90
CA THR A 412 -17.76 12.91 13.86
C THR A 412 -16.96 13.85 13.00
#